data_AF-A0A0K1NL59-F1
#
_entry.id   AF-A0A0K1NL59-F1
#
_cell.length_a   1.000
_cell.length_b   1.000
_cell.length_c   1.000
_cell.angle_alpha   90.00
_cell.angle_beta   90.00
_cell.angle_gamma   90.00
#
_symmetry.space_group_name_H-M   'P 1'
#
loop_
_entity.id
_entity.type
_entity.pdbx_description
1 polymer ?
#
loop_
_entity_poly.entity_id
_entity_poly.type
_entity_poly.pdbx_seq_one_letter_code
_entity_poly.pdbx_strand_id
1 'polypeptide(L)'
;MRKFIILILLLTSLKLSAQTERTLTPVNWKKIEAEAKDNPQHIKTLMGYFMKVDADTALTADERILAFYGSTYLGKGVLEAEWEMLKARREGTNDEVAVMADKVLAINPLNTNAIISKISYYRQVATADPDKAWMTTDSLKVYAVRLQRILETISMTGDGSRKHPFSVTSVGDEYNFVNYFLTISKINRQMVVDTCDRLVLGEVSEKYSAPDIYFDITRVLEIEREMFK
;
A
#
# COMPACT_ATOMS: atom_id res chain seq x y z
N MET A 1 2.74 -45.13 32.13
CA MET A 1 1.66 -44.26 31.61
C MET A 1 1.58 -42.89 32.30
N ARG A 2 1.74 -42.77 33.63
CA ARG A 2 1.67 -41.48 34.36
C ARG A 2 2.74 -40.42 33.98
N LYS A 3 3.93 -40.84 33.53
CA LYS A 3 5.01 -39.92 33.12
C LYS A 3 4.86 -39.37 31.69
N PHE A 4 4.08 -40.02 30.83
CA PHE A 4 3.82 -39.56 29.45
C PHE A 4 2.69 -38.53 29.37
N ILE A 5 1.76 -38.53 30.33
CA ILE A 5 0.63 -37.58 30.36
C ILE A 5 1.09 -36.16 30.75
N ILE A 6 2.13 -36.04 31.58
CA ILE A 6 2.68 -34.74 32.00
C ILE A 6 3.40 -34.05 30.84
N LEU A 7 4.05 -34.80 29.94
CA LEU A 7 4.74 -34.24 28.77
C LEU A 7 3.75 -33.66 27.74
N ILE A 8 2.58 -34.29 27.57
CA ILE A 8 1.53 -33.82 26.66
C ILE A 8 0.82 -32.57 27.23
N LEU A 9 0.68 -32.45 28.55
CA LEU A 9 0.14 -31.27 29.22
C LEU A 9 1.11 -30.07 29.25
N LEU A 10 2.43 -30.30 29.17
CA LEU A 10 3.42 -29.21 29.00
C LEU A 10 3.54 -28.71 27.56
N LEU A 11 3.19 -29.53 26.57
CA LEU A 11 3.21 -29.13 25.15
C LEU A 11 1.98 -28.31 24.76
N THR A 12 0.88 -28.39 25.51
CA THR A 12 -0.34 -27.61 25.25
C THR A 12 -0.33 -26.22 25.89
N SER A 13 0.58 -25.93 26.83
CA SER A 13 0.71 -24.63 27.49
C SER A 13 1.68 -23.65 26.79
N LEU A 14 2.32 -24.05 25.69
CA LEU A 14 3.18 -23.17 24.87
C LEU A 14 2.44 -22.42 23.75
N LYS A 15 1.09 -22.47 23.72
CA LYS A 15 0.30 -21.48 22.96
C LYS A 15 0.10 -20.17 23.75
N LEU A 16 1.07 -19.80 24.60
CA LEU A 16 1.24 -18.41 24.97
C LEU A 16 1.65 -17.70 23.69
N SER A 17 0.73 -16.91 23.14
CA SER A 17 0.94 -16.03 22.01
C SER A 17 2.27 -15.29 22.15
N ALA A 18 3.29 -15.77 21.45
CA ALA A 18 4.34 -14.90 20.95
C ALA A 18 3.69 -14.02 19.87
N GLN A 19 2.78 -13.12 20.28
CA GLN A 19 2.68 -11.83 19.63
C GLN A 19 4.02 -11.17 19.90
N THR A 20 5.02 -11.52 19.11
CA THR A 20 6.21 -10.70 18.95
C THR A 20 5.66 -9.32 18.67
N GLU A 21 5.85 -8.36 19.59
CA GLU A 21 5.48 -6.98 19.34
C GLU A 21 6.06 -6.63 17.96
N ARG A 22 5.16 -6.36 17.02
CA ARG A 22 5.56 -6.09 15.65
C ARG A 22 6.46 -4.86 15.69
N THR A 23 7.73 -5.02 15.33
CA THR A 23 8.64 -3.87 15.25
C THR A 23 8.12 -2.91 14.19
N LEU A 24 7.65 -1.75 14.65
CA LEU A 24 7.20 -0.67 13.78
C LEU A 24 8.42 0.08 13.25
N THR A 25 8.33 0.53 12.00
CA THR A 25 9.35 1.38 11.36
C THR A 25 8.67 2.67 10.90
N PRO A 26 8.49 3.66 11.80
CA PRO A 26 7.80 4.90 11.47
C PRO A 26 8.54 5.70 10.40
N VAL A 27 7.80 6.44 9.59
CA VAL A 27 8.37 7.26 8.51
C VAL A 27 9.05 8.50 9.09
N ASN A 28 10.33 8.70 8.75
CA ASN A 28 11.04 9.93 9.03
C ASN A 28 11.06 10.83 7.80
N TRP A 29 10.00 11.64 7.65
CA TRP A 29 9.79 12.51 6.49
C TRP A 29 10.98 13.44 6.22
N LYS A 30 11.59 14.04 7.25
CA LYS A 30 12.76 14.92 7.11
C LYS A 30 13.96 14.20 6.52
N LYS A 31 14.23 12.97 6.97
CA LYS A 31 15.35 12.15 6.46
C LYS A 31 15.09 11.77 5.00
N ILE A 32 13.86 11.39 4.67
CA ILE A 32 13.48 10.99 3.30
C ILE A 32 13.55 12.18 2.34
N GLU A 33 13.07 13.36 2.74
CA GLU A 33 13.15 14.58 1.95
C GLU A 33 14.62 14.96 1.67
N ALA A 34 15.47 14.93 2.70
CA ALA A 34 16.90 15.18 2.54
C ALA A 34 17.55 14.19 1.57
N GLU A 35 17.24 12.90 1.70
CA GLU A 35 17.75 11.86 0.81
C GLU A 35 17.26 12.03 -0.64
N ALA A 36 16.01 12.47 -0.83
CA ALA A 36 15.48 12.74 -2.17
C ALA A 36 16.14 13.93 -2.84
N LYS A 37 16.50 14.96 -2.05
CA LYS A 37 17.21 16.13 -2.53
C LYS A 37 18.67 15.83 -2.86
N ASP A 38 19.36 15.14 -1.96
CA ASP A 38 20.81 14.96 -2.04
C ASP A 38 21.18 13.73 -2.89
N ASN A 39 20.37 12.67 -2.87
CA ASN A 39 20.64 11.38 -3.49
C ASN A 39 19.45 10.81 -4.30
N PRO A 40 18.83 11.55 -5.24
CA PRO A 40 17.62 11.09 -5.94
C PRO A 40 17.83 9.78 -6.73
N GLN A 41 19.05 9.51 -7.20
CA GLN A 41 19.37 8.29 -7.94
C GLN A 41 19.33 7.04 -7.04
N HIS A 42 19.64 7.18 -5.75
CA HIS A 42 19.55 6.09 -4.79
C HIS A 42 18.10 5.64 -4.63
N ILE A 43 17.17 6.58 -4.45
CA ILE A 43 15.73 6.30 -4.39
C ILE A 43 15.24 5.64 -5.69
N LYS A 44 15.63 6.15 -6.87
CA LYS A 44 15.28 5.52 -8.16
C LYS A 44 15.76 4.08 -8.25
N THR A 45 16.94 3.80 -7.71
CA THR A 45 17.55 2.46 -7.70
C THR A 45 16.78 1.52 -6.78
N LEU A 46 16.47 1.95 -5.56
CA LEU A 46 15.65 1.20 -4.62
C LEU A 46 14.24 0.95 -5.17
N MET A 47 13.60 1.95 -5.77
CA MET A 47 12.31 1.79 -6.47
C MET A 47 12.41 0.75 -7.59
N GLY A 48 13.49 0.77 -8.37
CA GLY A 48 13.76 -0.24 -9.39
C GLY A 48 13.84 -1.66 -8.83
N TYR A 49 14.53 -1.86 -7.70
CA TYR A 49 14.56 -3.16 -7.01
C TYR A 49 13.18 -3.54 -6.44
N PHE A 50 12.52 -2.60 -5.79
CA PHE A 50 11.20 -2.77 -5.19
C PHE A 50 10.16 -3.27 -6.20
N MET A 51 10.27 -2.86 -7.47
CA MET A 51 9.36 -3.27 -8.55
C MET A 51 9.72 -4.58 -9.27
N LYS A 52 10.91 -5.15 -9.05
CA LYS A 52 11.35 -6.39 -9.71
C LYS A 52 10.68 -7.60 -9.08
N VAL A 53 9.68 -8.15 -9.75
CA VAL A 53 8.83 -9.23 -9.23
C VAL A 53 9.54 -10.56 -9.17
N ASP A 54 10.35 -10.88 -10.18
CA ASP A 54 11.06 -12.17 -10.28
C ASP A 54 12.47 -12.16 -9.69
N ALA A 55 12.82 -11.10 -8.94
CA ALA A 55 14.09 -11.02 -8.23
C ALA A 55 13.87 -11.11 -6.72
N ASP A 56 14.61 -12.01 -6.07
CA ASP A 56 14.79 -12.01 -4.62
C ASP A 56 15.60 -10.78 -4.21
N THR A 57 14.91 -9.65 -4.15
CA THR A 57 15.45 -8.39 -3.67
C THR A 57 15.15 -8.30 -2.19
N ALA A 58 16.15 -8.67 -1.36
CA ALA A 58 16.07 -8.54 0.08
C ALA A 58 16.26 -7.07 0.49
N LEU A 59 15.28 -6.21 0.16
CA LEU A 59 15.22 -4.85 0.69
C LEU A 59 14.87 -4.90 2.18
N THR A 60 15.65 -4.19 2.98
CA THR A 60 15.37 -3.94 4.38
C THR A 60 14.09 -3.10 4.55
N ALA A 61 13.55 -3.04 5.78
CA ALA A 61 12.41 -2.19 6.11
C ALA A 61 12.64 -0.72 5.72
N ASP A 62 13.82 -0.19 6.08
CA ASP A 62 14.20 1.20 5.78
C ASP A 62 14.33 1.43 4.27
N GLU A 63 14.88 0.48 3.52
CA GLU A 63 14.98 0.59 2.05
C GLU A 63 13.61 0.52 1.36
N ARG A 64 12.69 -0.30 1.86
CA ARG A 64 11.29 -0.35 1.36
C ARG A 64 10.58 0.98 1.61
N ILE A 65 10.72 1.53 2.82
CA ILE A 65 10.20 2.84 3.19
C ILE A 65 10.80 3.93 2.31
N LEU A 66 12.12 3.94 2.15
CA LEU A 66 12.79 4.94 1.32
C LEU A 66 12.38 4.83 -0.16
N ALA A 67 12.26 3.61 -0.70
CA ALA A 67 11.78 3.38 -2.06
C ALA A 67 10.36 3.94 -2.26
N PHE A 68 9.43 3.58 -1.38
CA PHE A 68 8.03 3.95 -1.51
C PHE A 68 7.79 5.43 -1.21
N TYR A 69 8.07 5.89 0.00
CA TYR A 69 7.79 7.26 0.41
C TYR A 69 8.71 8.27 -0.27
N GLY A 70 9.97 7.90 -0.53
CA GLY A 70 10.93 8.75 -1.23
C GLY A 70 10.55 9.00 -2.69
N SER A 71 9.87 8.06 -3.34
CA SER A 71 9.41 8.23 -4.73
C SER A 71 8.52 9.46 -4.93
N THR A 72 7.78 9.84 -3.88
CA THR A 72 6.86 11.00 -3.89
C THR A 72 7.56 12.35 -4.04
N TYR A 73 8.89 12.40 -3.84
CA TYR A 73 9.68 13.62 -4.02
C TYR A 73 10.33 13.70 -5.41
N LEU A 74 10.27 12.63 -6.21
CA LEU A 74 10.99 12.55 -7.49
C LEU A 74 10.15 12.95 -8.69
N GLY A 75 8.82 12.78 -8.63
CA GLY A 75 7.89 13.05 -9.72
C GLY A 75 6.94 14.19 -9.39
N LYS A 76 6.72 15.09 -10.36
CA LYS A 76 5.66 16.11 -10.30
C LYS A 76 4.52 15.71 -11.22
N GLY A 77 3.31 16.23 -10.99
CA GLY A 77 2.17 16.01 -11.89
C GLY A 77 1.43 14.69 -11.68
N VAL A 78 1.83 13.88 -10.68
CA VAL A 78 1.20 12.57 -10.43
C VAL A 78 -0.25 12.73 -9.96
N LEU A 79 -0.53 13.75 -9.15
CA LEU A 79 -1.84 13.96 -8.55
C LEU A 79 -2.87 14.37 -9.61
N GLU A 80 -2.48 15.25 -10.53
CA GLU A 80 -3.30 15.67 -11.67
C GLU A 80 -3.59 14.51 -12.62
N ALA A 81 -2.56 13.74 -13.00
CA ALA A 81 -2.73 12.56 -13.84
C ALA A 81 -3.62 11.50 -13.17
N GLU A 82 -3.47 11.30 -11.86
CA GLU A 82 -4.31 10.40 -11.09
C GLU A 82 -5.76 10.89 -11.01
N TRP A 83 -6.01 12.18 -10.83
CA TRP A 83 -7.36 12.74 -10.82
C TRP A 83 -8.08 12.56 -12.16
N GLU A 84 -7.39 12.76 -13.28
CA GLU A 84 -7.92 12.47 -14.62
C GLU A 84 -8.29 10.99 -14.76
N MET A 85 -7.39 10.09 -14.35
CA MET A 85 -7.65 8.65 -14.34
C MET A 85 -8.85 8.28 -13.45
N LEU A 86 -8.92 8.81 -12.24
CA LEU A 86 -10.02 8.52 -11.30
C LEU A 86 -11.35 9.09 -11.78
N LYS A 87 -11.34 10.23 -12.50
CA LYS A 87 -12.51 10.76 -13.18
C LYS A 87 -12.97 9.83 -14.30
N ALA A 88 -12.05 9.42 -15.18
CA ALA A 88 -12.35 8.47 -16.24
C ALA A 88 -12.84 7.13 -15.68
N ARG A 89 -12.35 6.68 -14.53
CA ARG A 89 -12.83 5.45 -13.86
C ARG A 89 -14.31 5.53 -13.46
N ARG A 90 -14.83 6.72 -13.16
CA ARG A 90 -16.26 6.90 -12.84
C ARG A 90 -17.15 7.00 -14.08
N GLU A 91 -16.58 7.43 -15.20
CA GLU A 91 -17.33 7.86 -16.39
C GLU A 91 -17.15 6.93 -17.60
N GLY A 92 -16.05 6.17 -17.65
CA GLY A 92 -15.53 5.53 -18.87
C GLY A 92 -15.38 4.01 -18.79
N THR A 93 -14.84 3.46 -19.87
CA THR A 93 -14.61 2.01 -20.01
C THR A 93 -13.28 1.59 -19.38
N ASN A 94 -13.15 0.32 -18.99
CA ASN A 94 -11.93 -0.18 -18.36
C ASN A 94 -10.69 -0.07 -19.25
N ASP A 95 -10.84 -0.08 -20.58
CA ASP A 95 -9.73 0.05 -21.54
C ASP A 95 -9.11 1.46 -21.48
N GLU A 96 -9.95 2.51 -21.49
CA GLU A 96 -9.50 3.90 -21.37
C GLU A 96 -8.83 4.16 -20.02
N VAL A 97 -9.40 3.61 -18.95
CA VAL A 97 -8.83 3.69 -17.59
C VAL A 97 -7.48 3.00 -17.53
N ALA A 98 -7.29 1.87 -18.23
CA ALA A 98 -6.02 1.18 -18.27
C ALA A 98 -4.92 1.99 -18.98
N VAL A 99 -5.27 2.72 -20.05
CA VAL A 99 -4.34 3.64 -20.74
C VAL A 99 -3.97 4.83 -19.84
N MET A 100 -4.93 5.39 -19.10
CA MET A 100 -4.63 6.46 -18.15
C MET A 100 -3.78 5.97 -16.98
N ALA A 101 -4.02 4.75 -16.50
CA ALA A 101 -3.19 4.12 -15.48
C ALA A 101 -1.74 3.97 -15.94
N ASP A 102 -1.48 3.64 -17.21
CA ASP A 102 -0.11 3.59 -17.74
C ASP A 102 0.58 4.97 -17.71
N LYS A 103 -0.16 6.06 -17.95
CA LYS A 103 0.37 7.43 -17.81
C LYS A 103 0.72 7.77 -16.37
N VAL A 104 -0.15 7.42 -15.41
CA VAL A 104 0.12 7.62 -13.98
C VAL A 104 1.35 6.82 -13.54
N LEU A 105 1.45 5.55 -13.95
CA LEU A 105 2.57 4.67 -13.60
C LEU A 105 3.89 5.07 -14.25
N ALA A 106 3.86 5.79 -15.36
CA ALA A 106 5.06 6.38 -15.95
C ALA A 106 5.65 7.51 -15.10
N ILE A 107 4.80 8.22 -14.33
CA ILE A 107 5.21 9.30 -13.42
C ILE A 107 5.56 8.73 -12.03
N ASN A 108 4.65 7.93 -11.46
CA ASN A 108 4.82 7.26 -10.18
C ASN A 108 4.49 5.75 -10.34
N PRO A 109 5.51 4.91 -10.53
CA PRO A 109 5.33 3.46 -10.68
C PRO A 109 4.74 2.75 -9.46
N LEU A 110 4.67 3.41 -8.31
CA LEU A 110 4.16 2.87 -7.05
C LEU A 110 2.78 3.43 -6.69
N ASN A 111 2.09 4.12 -7.61
CA ASN A 111 0.73 4.61 -7.36
C ASN A 111 -0.28 3.44 -7.23
N THR A 112 -0.90 3.31 -6.06
CA THR A 112 -1.78 2.17 -5.75
C THR A 112 -3.06 2.16 -6.57
N ASN A 113 -3.68 3.31 -6.83
CA ASN A 113 -4.89 3.42 -7.64
C ASN A 113 -4.65 2.97 -9.09
N ALA A 114 -3.55 3.39 -9.69
CA ALA A 114 -3.20 3.01 -11.06
C ALA A 114 -2.86 1.51 -11.14
N ILE A 115 -2.12 0.96 -10.17
CA ILE A 115 -1.88 -0.48 -10.07
C ILE A 115 -3.21 -1.26 -9.98
N ILE A 116 -4.15 -0.81 -9.16
CA ILE A 116 -5.47 -1.46 -9.02
C ILE A 116 -6.32 -1.34 -10.28
N SER A 117 -6.24 -0.22 -11.00
CA SER A 117 -6.86 -0.06 -12.31
C SER A 117 -6.31 -1.10 -13.31
N LYS A 118 -4.98 -1.32 -13.34
CA LYS A 118 -4.38 -2.37 -14.19
C LYS A 118 -4.83 -3.77 -13.76
N ILE A 119 -4.86 -4.07 -12.45
CA ILE A 119 -5.36 -5.37 -11.94
C ILE A 119 -6.81 -5.61 -12.38
N SER A 120 -7.66 -4.61 -12.24
CA SER A 120 -9.09 -4.67 -12.63
C SER A 120 -9.24 -4.93 -14.13
N TYR A 121 -8.47 -4.20 -14.94
CA TYR A 121 -8.44 -4.39 -16.40
C TYR A 121 -8.04 -5.82 -16.79
N TYR A 122 -6.91 -6.33 -16.30
CA TYR A 122 -6.46 -7.67 -16.67
C TYR A 122 -7.41 -8.77 -16.18
N ARG A 123 -8.04 -8.61 -15.01
CA ARG A 123 -9.08 -9.54 -14.54
C ARG A 123 -10.30 -9.54 -15.47
N GLN A 124 -10.73 -8.38 -15.96
CA GLN A 124 -11.83 -8.31 -16.90
C GLN A 124 -11.47 -8.98 -18.23
N VAL A 125 -10.29 -8.69 -18.79
CA VAL A 125 -9.83 -9.33 -20.03
C VAL A 125 -9.79 -10.85 -19.89
N ALA A 126 -9.26 -11.35 -18.77
CA ALA A 126 -9.21 -12.79 -18.48
C ALA A 126 -10.61 -13.42 -18.32
N THR A 127 -11.59 -12.67 -17.80
CA THR A 127 -12.97 -13.15 -17.62
C THR A 127 -13.77 -13.10 -18.92
N ALA A 128 -13.50 -12.12 -19.78
CA ALA A 128 -14.20 -11.94 -21.06
C ALA A 128 -13.80 -12.99 -22.10
N ASP A 129 -12.55 -13.48 -22.06
CA ASP A 129 -12.05 -14.55 -22.93
C ASP A 129 -11.19 -15.54 -22.11
N PRO A 130 -11.82 -16.52 -21.43
CA PRO A 130 -11.13 -17.47 -20.56
C PRO A 130 -10.03 -18.27 -21.28
N ASP A 131 -10.19 -18.54 -22.57
CA ASP A 131 -9.22 -19.27 -23.39
C ASP A 131 -7.92 -18.46 -23.61
N LYS A 132 -7.99 -17.13 -23.41
CA LYS A 132 -6.84 -16.21 -23.47
C LYS A 132 -6.41 -15.68 -22.10
N ALA A 133 -6.99 -16.13 -21.00
CA ALA A 133 -6.66 -15.67 -19.66
C ALA A 133 -5.15 -15.78 -19.35
N TRP A 134 -4.51 -16.84 -19.84
CA TRP A 134 -3.06 -17.07 -19.70
C TRP A 134 -2.20 -15.92 -20.23
N MET A 135 -2.68 -15.17 -21.23
CA MET A 135 -1.97 -14.02 -21.80
C MET A 135 -1.88 -12.83 -20.83
N THR A 136 -2.71 -12.82 -19.79
CA THR A 136 -2.77 -11.74 -18.80
C THR A 136 -2.20 -12.15 -17.44
N THR A 137 -1.94 -13.45 -17.23
CA THR A 137 -1.50 -14.00 -15.94
C THR A 137 -0.21 -13.35 -15.44
N ASP A 138 0.79 -13.19 -16.32
CA ASP A 138 2.05 -12.55 -15.95
C ASP A 138 1.86 -11.10 -15.55
N SER A 139 1.04 -10.36 -16.30
CA SER A 139 0.71 -8.96 -15.97
C SER A 139 -0.03 -8.86 -14.65
N LEU A 140 -1.03 -9.71 -14.43
CA LEU A 140 -1.80 -9.74 -13.19
C LEU A 140 -0.90 -10.07 -11.98
N LYS A 141 -0.03 -11.08 -12.11
CA LYS A 141 0.98 -11.42 -11.10
C LYS A 141 1.88 -10.22 -10.80
N VAL A 142 2.39 -9.55 -11.83
CA VAL A 142 3.29 -8.41 -11.66
C VAL A 142 2.64 -7.29 -10.86
N TYR A 143 1.43 -6.86 -11.26
CA TYR A 143 0.74 -5.77 -10.56
C TYR A 143 0.28 -6.18 -9.15
N ALA A 144 -0.17 -7.42 -8.97
CA ALA A 144 -0.56 -7.92 -7.65
C ALA A 144 0.61 -7.96 -6.66
N VAL A 145 1.79 -8.42 -7.10
CA VAL A 145 3.00 -8.44 -6.26
C VAL A 145 3.45 -7.02 -5.92
N ARG A 146 3.41 -6.08 -6.87
CA ARG A 146 3.74 -4.68 -6.61
C ARG A 146 2.79 -4.05 -5.59
N LEU A 147 1.47 -4.24 -5.75
CA LEU A 147 0.48 -3.77 -4.79
C LEU A 147 0.77 -4.35 -3.40
N GLN A 148 0.94 -5.67 -3.30
CA GLN A 148 1.23 -6.33 -2.03
C GLN A 148 2.47 -5.75 -1.35
N ARG A 149 3.56 -5.52 -2.11
CA ARG A 149 4.79 -4.93 -1.56
C ARG A 149 4.56 -3.53 -0.99
N ILE A 150 3.75 -2.70 -1.65
CA ILE A 150 3.39 -1.36 -1.17
C ILE A 150 2.57 -1.46 0.12
N LEU A 151 1.51 -2.26 0.11
CA LEU A 151 0.62 -2.41 1.27
C LEU A 151 1.36 -3.00 2.48
N GLU A 152 2.25 -3.98 2.27
CA GLU A 152 3.15 -4.46 3.32
C GLU A 152 4.03 -3.35 3.87
N THR A 153 4.58 -2.48 3.00
CA THR A 153 5.42 -1.36 3.44
C THR A 153 4.62 -0.37 4.30
N ILE A 154 3.40 -0.03 3.88
CA ILE A 154 2.48 0.80 4.69
C ILE A 154 2.25 0.13 6.05
N SER A 155 1.96 -1.17 6.07
CA SER A 155 1.68 -1.89 7.30
C SER A 155 2.85 -1.86 8.30
N MET A 156 4.09 -1.68 7.84
CA MET A 156 5.27 -1.63 8.72
C MET A 156 5.38 -0.33 9.51
N THR A 157 4.70 0.73 9.08
CA THR A 157 4.88 2.08 9.63
C THR A 157 4.14 2.32 10.95
N GLY A 158 3.08 1.56 11.20
CA GLY A 158 2.19 1.75 12.33
C GLY A 158 1.38 0.51 12.66
N ASP A 159 0.49 0.65 13.64
CA ASP A 159 -0.54 -0.34 14.00
C ASP A 159 -1.95 0.21 13.74
N GLY A 160 -2.06 1.40 13.16
CA GLY A 160 -3.33 2.07 12.85
C GLY A 160 -3.99 2.73 14.04
N SER A 161 -3.38 2.70 15.24
CA SER A 161 -3.83 3.50 16.38
C SER A 161 -3.49 4.98 16.18
N ARG A 162 -4.13 5.87 16.95
CA ARG A 162 -3.79 7.31 16.94
C ARG A 162 -2.32 7.57 17.31
N LYS A 163 -1.71 6.71 18.14
CA LYS A 163 -0.31 6.85 18.58
C LYS A 163 0.66 6.39 17.49
N HIS A 164 0.30 5.36 16.74
CA HIS A 164 1.11 4.76 15.69
C HIS A 164 0.28 4.59 14.40
N PRO A 165 -0.13 5.71 13.75
CA PRO A 165 -0.92 5.65 12.53
C PRO A 165 -0.11 5.01 11.39
N PHE A 166 -0.79 4.48 10.39
CA PHE A 166 -0.13 4.05 9.16
C PHE A 166 0.22 5.26 8.29
N SER A 167 1.46 5.39 7.81
CA SER A 167 1.83 6.49 6.92
C SER A 167 1.41 6.20 5.48
N VAL A 168 0.85 7.19 4.79
CA VAL A 168 0.38 7.07 3.39
C VAL A 168 0.88 8.22 2.52
N THR A 169 0.80 8.05 1.20
CA THR A 169 1.24 9.06 0.22
C THR A 169 0.11 9.62 -0.63
N SER A 170 -1.05 8.97 -0.61
CA SER A 170 -2.28 9.43 -1.27
C SER A 170 -3.50 8.94 -0.49
N VAL A 171 -4.65 9.60 -0.70
CA VAL A 171 -5.95 9.10 -0.21
C VAL A 171 -6.22 7.69 -0.75
N GLY A 172 -5.77 7.39 -1.97
CA GLY A 172 -5.86 6.06 -2.57
C GLY A 172 -5.23 4.98 -1.70
N ASP A 173 -4.05 5.24 -1.13
CA ASP A 173 -3.33 4.28 -0.31
C ASP A 173 -4.14 3.85 0.91
N GLU A 174 -4.86 4.77 1.56
CA GLU A 174 -5.71 4.49 2.73
C GLU A 174 -6.80 3.48 2.39
N TYR A 175 -7.61 3.78 1.39
CA TYR A 175 -8.71 2.91 0.95
C TYR A 175 -8.19 1.59 0.40
N ASN A 176 -7.09 1.62 -0.36
CA ASN A 176 -6.51 0.41 -0.93
C ASN A 176 -5.91 -0.48 0.16
N PHE A 177 -5.32 0.09 1.20
CA PHE A 177 -4.84 -0.63 2.36
C PHE A 177 -5.98 -1.30 3.13
N VAL A 178 -7.04 -0.55 3.46
CA VAL A 178 -8.21 -1.09 4.18
C VAL A 178 -8.89 -2.21 3.37
N ASN A 179 -9.14 -1.96 2.08
CA ASN A 179 -9.86 -2.92 1.22
C ASN A 179 -9.03 -4.17 0.89
N TYR A 180 -7.78 -4.01 0.44
CA TYR A 180 -7.01 -5.12 -0.11
C TYR A 180 -6.04 -5.77 0.90
N PHE A 181 -5.50 -4.98 1.84
CA PHE A 181 -4.60 -5.53 2.86
C PHE A 181 -5.38 -6.05 4.07
N LEU A 182 -6.26 -5.22 4.63
CA LEU A 182 -7.04 -5.56 5.82
C LEU A 182 -8.34 -6.30 5.51
N THR A 183 -8.75 -6.39 4.24
CA THR A 183 -9.99 -7.06 3.80
C THR A 183 -11.24 -6.52 4.50
N ILE A 184 -11.29 -5.20 4.65
CA ILE A 184 -12.43 -4.46 5.22
C ILE A 184 -13.00 -3.59 4.11
N SER A 185 -14.28 -3.76 3.80
CA SER A 185 -14.98 -3.07 2.71
C SER A 185 -15.86 -1.92 3.20
N LYS A 186 -16.33 -2.00 4.44
CA LYS A 186 -17.28 -1.05 5.00
C LYS A 186 -16.59 0.01 5.84
N ILE A 187 -16.59 1.26 5.34
CA ILE A 187 -16.16 2.45 6.07
C ILE A 187 -17.39 3.32 6.32
N ASN A 188 -17.69 3.60 7.59
CA ASN A 188 -18.89 4.34 7.98
C ASN A 188 -18.68 5.86 7.96
N ARG A 189 -17.46 6.33 8.27
CA ARG A 189 -17.16 7.75 8.40
C ARG A 189 -15.66 8.00 8.23
N GLN A 190 -15.33 9.17 7.72
CA GLN A 190 -13.97 9.72 7.63
C GLN A 190 -13.92 11.08 8.33
N MET A 191 -12.80 11.40 8.99
CA MET A 191 -12.54 12.73 9.54
C MET A 191 -11.05 13.00 9.72
N VAL A 192 -10.62 14.21 9.40
CA VAL A 192 -9.26 14.67 9.68
C VAL A 192 -9.14 15.05 11.15
N VAL A 193 -8.12 14.51 11.81
CA VAL A 193 -7.73 14.79 13.20
C VAL A 193 -6.24 15.10 13.22
N ASP A 194 -5.89 16.35 13.47
CA ASP A 194 -4.51 16.85 13.41
C ASP A 194 -3.88 16.63 12.02
N THR A 195 -2.79 15.88 11.92
CA THR A 195 -2.15 15.45 10.66
C THR A 195 -2.55 14.05 10.22
N CYS A 196 -3.56 13.47 10.87
CA CYS A 196 -4.06 12.14 10.54
C CYS A 196 -5.45 12.22 9.92
N ASP A 197 -5.73 11.28 9.02
CA ASP A 197 -7.11 10.93 8.72
C ASP A 197 -7.54 9.76 9.62
N ARG A 198 -8.80 9.81 10.07
CA ARG A 198 -9.42 8.76 10.89
C ARG A 198 -10.59 8.18 10.11
N LEU A 199 -10.52 6.88 9.85
CA LEU A 199 -11.64 6.12 9.31
C LEU A 199 -12.33 5.34 10.41
N VAL A 200 -13.64 5.52 10.55
CA VAL A 200 -14.51 4.71 11.40
C VAL A 200 -14.98 3.52 10.58
N LEU A 201 -14.53 2.33 10.96
CA LEU A 201 -14.82 1.09 10.25
C LEU A 201 -16.22 0.59 10.60
N GLY A 202 -16.93 0.08 9.59
CA GLY A 202 -18.25 -0.52 9.75
C GLY A 202 -18.22 -2.02 9.98
N GLU A 203 -17.04 -2.63 9.90
CA GLU A 203 -16.76 -4.03 10.18
C GLU A 203 -15.30 -4.19 10.61
N VAL A 204 -14.95 -5.38 11.11
CA VAL A 204 -13.59 -5.77 11.48
C VAL A 204 -13.16 -6.98 10.68
N SER A 205 -11.87 -7.30 10.67
CA SER A 205 -11.33 -8.51 10.05
C SER A 205 -10.38 -9.24 10.98
N GLU A 206 -9.94 -10.43 10.57
CA GLU A 206 -8.89 -11.18 11.29
C GLU A 206 -7.57 -10.40 11.39
N LYS A 207 -7.34 -9.45 10.48
CA LYS A 207 -6.11 -8.64 10.41
C LYS A 207 -6.23 -7.33 11.19
N TYR A 208 -7.45 -6.86 11.48
CA TYR A 208 -7.68 -5.59 12.16
C TYR A 208 -9.01 -5.59 12.91
N SER A 209 -8.94 -5.45 14.25
CA SER A 209 -10.11 -5.57 15.13
C SER A 209 -10.55 -4.26 15.78
N ALA A 210 -9.79 -3.17 15.63
CA ALA A 210 -10.17 -1.89 16.17
C ALA A 210 -11.27 -1.23 15.30
N PRO A 211 -12.22 -0.50 15.91
CA PRO A 211 -13.31 0.16 15.18
C PRO A 211 -12.85 1.42 14.43
N ASP A 212 -11.68 1.94 14.77
CA ASP A 212 -11.08 3.14 14.19
C ASP A 212 -9.70 2.80 13.68
N ILE A 213 -9.35 3.34 12.51
CA ILE A 213 -8.00 3.28 11.94
C ILE A 213 -7.53 4.68 11.59
N TYR A 214 -6.26 4.97 11.88
CA TYR A 214 -5.62 6.26 11.67
C TYR A 214 -4.52 6.17 10.63
N PHE A 215 -4.49 7.15 9.72
CA PHE A 215 -3.49 7.29 8.68
C PHE A 215 -2.77 8.63 8.83
N ASP A 216 -1.44 8.64 8.87
CA ASP A 216 -0.64 9.86 8.79
C ASP A 216 -0.63 10.33 7.33
N ILE A 217 -1.32 11.46 7.10
CA ILE A 217 -1.52 12.07 5.79
C ILE A 217 -0.60 13.28 5.57
N THR A 218 0.47 13.43 6.37
CA THR A 218 1.41 14.57 6.27
C THR A 218 1.87 14.82 4.83
N ARG A 219 2.32 13.76 4.14
CA ARG A 219 2.80 13.88 2.75
C ARG A 219 1.68 14.15 1.75
N VAL A 220 0.47 13.61 1.98
CA VAL A 220 -0.71 13.90 1.16
C VAL A 220 -0.98 15.41 1.17
N LEU A 221 -1.03 16.01 2.36
CA LEU A 221 -1.27 17.44 2.54
C LEU A 221 -0.15 18.31 1.96
N GLU A 222 1.10 17.84 1.93
CA GLU A 222 2.20 18.54 1.27
C GLU A 222 2.05 18.56 -0.25
N ILE A 223 1.78 17.40 -0.86
CA ILE A 223 1.60 17.27 -2.31
C ILE A 223 0.40 18.12 -2.78
N GLU A 224 -0.72 18.07 -2.05
CA GLU A 224 -1.88 18.92 -2.35
C GLU A 224 -1.53 20.41 -2.26
N ARG A 225 -0.75 20.83 -1.25
CA ARG A 225 -0.29 22.22 -1.14
C ARG A 225 0.65 22.63 -2.26
N GLU A 226 1.43 21.70 -2.82
CA GLU A 226 2.31 21.97 -3.96
C GLU A 226 1.51 22.26 -5.25
N MET A 227 0.31 21.69 -5.42
CA MET A 227 -0.55 21.98 -6.58
C MET A 227 -1.12 23.41 -6.61
N PHE A 228 -1.30 24.03 -5.44
CA PHE A 228 -1.89 25.38 -5.33
C PHE A 228 -0.84 26.49 -5.21
N LYS A 229 0.44 26.17 -5.42
CA LYS A 229 1.56 27.13 -5.47
C LYS A 229 1.90 27.48 -6.91
#